data_AF-A0AAN8FAZ9-F1
#
_entry.id   AF-A0AAN8FAZ9-F1
#
_cell.length_a   1.000
_cell.length_b   1.000
_cell.length_c   1.000
_cell.angle_alpha   90.00
_cell.angle_beta   90.00
_cell.angle_gamma   90.00
#
_symmetry.space_group_name_H-M   'P 1'
#
loop_
_entity.id
_entity.type
_entity.pdbx_description
1 polymer ?
#
loop_
_entity_poly.entity_id
_entity_poly.type
_entity_poly.pdbx_seq_one_letter_code
_entity_poly.pdbx_strand_id
1 'polypeptide(L)'
;MRITPVLNLRRIINSAYHPFETIPKPDRWLTRERLSRFTADAEQRLTAALAEHHFEYKHFRNMLDKAHILLDNIVLSQMAIYEPRTFQSLVALAKEMAIKDGRSVVPDQEFKFEVHLDDSLFGEPFPRARVYPRGAAENHKIMPRKLKPEEY
;
A
#
# COMPACT_ATOMS: atom_id res chain seq x y z
N MET A 1 -3.82 19.11 41.31
CA MET A 1 -3.25 18.42 40.14
C MET A 1 -3.13 19.44 39.01
N ARG A 2 -1.94 20.02 38.79
CA ARG A 2 -1.75 21.11 37.83
C ARG A 2 -1.73 20.54 36.41
N ILE A 3 -2.76 20.83 35.64
CA ILE A 3 -2.84 20.50 34.22
C ILE A 3 -1.94 21.52 33.51
N THR A 4 -0.74 21.11 33.09
CA THR A 4 0.09 21.96 32.23
C THR A 4 -0.57 22.03 30.84
N PRO A 5 -0.92 23.23 30.35
CA PRO A 5 -1.63 23.38 29.07
C PRO A 5 -0.70 23.37 27.84
N VAL A 6 0.60 23.13 28.01
CA VAL A 6 1.60 23.62 27.04
C VAL A 6 2.01 22.60 25.98
N LEU A 7 1.82 21.30 26.19
CA LEU A 7 2.19 20.31 25.17
C LEU A 7 1.16 19.21 25.21
N ASN A 8 0.48 18.95 24.10
CA ASN A 8 -0.45 17.84 23.88
C ASN A 8 0.28 16.46 23.94
N LEU A 9 1.09 16.24 24.98
CA LEU A 9 2.02 15.13 25.18
C LEU A 9 1.30 13.78 25.19
N ARG A 10 0.08 13.70 25.74
CA ARG A 10 -0.72 12.47 25.73
C ARG A 10 -0.98 11.95 24.31
N ARG A 11 -0.97 12.81 23.29
CA ARG A 11 -1.31 12.45 21.91
C ARG A 11 -0.13 11.84 21.13
N ILE A 12 1.10 11.99 21.63
CA ILE A 12 2.34 11.55 20.98
C ILE A 12 2.71 10.12 21.40
N ILE A 13 2.29 9.69 22.60
CA ILE A 13 2.69 8.41 23.23
C ILE A 13 2.32 7.18 22.38
N ASN A 14 1.28 7.27 21.56
CA ASN A 14 0.82 6.17 20.69
C ASN A 14 1.05 6.42 19.19
N SER A 15 1.96 7.34 18.83
CA SER A 15 2.33 7.57 17.43
C SER A 15 3.58 6.77 17.08
N ALA A 16 3.72 6.35 15.81
CA ALA A 16 4.92 5.64 15.33
C ALA A 16 6.20 6.50 15.31
N TYR A 17 6.14 7.74 15.80
CA TYR A 17 7.27 8.68 15.86
C TYR A 17 7.76 8.85 17.30
N HIS A 18 9.09 8.83 17.49
CA HIS A 18 9.70 9.02 18.79
C HIS A 18 9.49 10.47 19.29
N PRO A 19 8.92 10.68 20.50
CA PRO A 19 8.49 11.99 20.99
C PRO A 19 9.58 13.07 21.06
N PHE A 20 10.85 12.66 21.11
CA PHE A 20 11.98 13.55 21.34
C PHE A 20 12.93 13.70 20.15
N GLU A 21 12.74 12.95 19.06
CA GLU A 21 13.63 13.02 17.88
C GLU A 21 13.10 13.95 16.79
N THR A 22 11.77 14.00 16.61
CA THR A 22 11.14 14.90 15.66
C THR A 22 9.86 15.45 16.26
N ILE A 23 9.78 16.77 16.45
CA ILE A 23 8.51 17.45 16.75
C ILE A 23 7.92 17.82 15.39
N PRO A 24 7.00 17.03 14.82
CA PRO A 24 6.38 17.39 13.57
C PRO A 24 5.52 18.63 13.79
N LYS A 25 5.51 19.55 12.81
CA LYS A 25 4.66 20.75 12.88
C LYS A 25 3.21 20.31 13.13
N PRO A 26 2.54 20.84 14.17
CA PRO A 26 1.27 20.31 14.68
C PRO A 26 0.18 20.25 13.60
N ASP A 27 0.16 21.22 12.68
CA ASP A 27 -0.86 21.35 11.64
C ASP A 27 -0.77 20.27 10.55
N ARG A 28 0.45 19.80 10.22
CA ARG A 28 0.66 18.81 9.16
C ARG A 28 0.65 17.38 9.71
N TRP A 29 1.03 17.19 10.97
CA TRP A 29 1.10 15.88 11.60
C TRP A 29 -0.27 15.21 11.69
N LEU A 30 -1.29 15.92 12.18
CA LEU A 30 -2.60 15.32 12.45
C LEU A 30 -3.25 14.79 11.17
N THR A 31 -3.13 15.54 10.07
CA THR A 31 -3.65 15.15 8.76
C THR A 31 -2.94 13.92 8.22
N ARG A 32 -1.61 13.84 8.37
CA ARG A 32 -0.81 12.69 7.94
C ARG A 32 -1.09 11.44 8.78
N GLU A 33 -1.21 11.59 10.08
CA GLU A 33 -1.51 10.51 11.01
C GLU A 33 -2.91 9.94 10.75
N ARG A 34 -3.91 10.80 10.53
CA ARG A 34 -5.27 10.38 10.14
C ARG A 34 -5.26 9.57 8.85
N LEU A 35 -4.54 10.06 7.83
CA LEU A 35 -4.40 9.34 6.56
C LEU A 35 -3.69 8.00 6.76
N SER A 36 -2.58 7.98 7.50
CA SER A 36 -1.79 6.77 7.76
C SER A 36 -2.59 5.70 8.48
N ARG A 37 -3.37 6.08 9.50
CA ARG A 37 -4.27 5.15 10.21
C ARG A 37 -5.33 4.60 9.26
N PHE A 38 -5.98 5.48 8.51
CA PHE A 38 -7.00 5.08 7.55
C PHE A 38 -6.48 4.09 6.50
N THR A 39 -5.27 4.30 5.99
CA THR A 39 -4.65 3.39 5.01
C THR A 39 -4.16 2.08 5.65
N ALA A 40 -3.58 2.15 6.85
CA ALA A 40 -3.08 0.96 7.56
C ALA A 40 -4.23 0.02 7.97
N ASP A 41 -5.35 0.58 8.42
CA ASP A 41 -6.54 -0.18 8.77
C ASP A 41 -7.11 -0.93 7.55
N ALA A 42 -7.05 -0.34 6.35
CA ALA A 42 -7.52 -0.96 5.12
C ALA A 42 -6.66 -2.17 4.71
N GLU A 43 -5.34 -2.06 4.81
CA GLU A 43 -4.42 -3.18 4.53
C GLU A 43 -4.65 -4.33 5.52
N GLN A 44 -4.79 -4.05 6.81
CA GLN A 44 -5.07 -5.08 7.82
C GLN A 44 -6.38 -5.83 7.55
N ARG A 45 -7.46 -5.12 7.23
CA ARG A 45 -8.74 -5.74 6.83
C ARG A 45 -8.59 -6.65 5.62
N LEU A 46 -7.85 -6.18 4.62
CA LEU A 46 -7.59 -6.96 3.41
C LEU A 46 -6.75 -8.20 3.69
N THR A 47 -5.72 -8.11 4.54
CA THR A 47 -4.93 -9.29 4.94
C THR A 47 -5.77 -10.33 5.67
N ALA A 48 -6.72 -9.91 6.52
CA ALA A 48 -7.64 -10.81 7.20
C ALA A 48 -8.60 -11.48 6.20
N ALA A 49 -9.21 -10.71 5.29
CA ALA A 49 -10.11 -11.25 4.27
C ALA A 49 -9.40 -12.24 3.33
N LEU A 50 -8.15 -11.96 2.94
CA LEU A 50 -7.37 -12.88 2.11
C LEU A 50 -6.95 -14.15 2.87
N ALA A 51 -6.77 -14.07 4.19
CA ALA A 51 -6.46 -15.24 5.02
C ALA A 51 -7.62 -16.23 5.07
N GLU A 52 -8.88 -15.76 5.03
CA GLU A 52 -10.08 -16.62 4.90
C GLU A 52 -10.05 -17.43 3.59
N HIS A 53 -9.41 -16.90 2.56
CA HIS A 53 -9.20 -17.57 1.27
C HIS A 53 -7.78 -18.15 1.13
N HIS A 54 -7.05 -18.38 2.21
CA HIS A 54 -5.70 -18.97 2.19
C HIS A 54 -4.74 -18.32 1.18
N PHE A 55 -4.80 -17.00 1.04
CA PHE A 55 -4.00 -16.25 0.08
C PHE A 55 -3.23 -15.11 0.74
N GLU A 56 -1.99 -14.86 0.31
CA GLU A 56 -1.15 -13.80 0.89
C GLU A 56 -1.34 -12.47 0.14
N TYR A 57 -1.43 -11.37 0.89
CA TYR A 57 -1.56 -10.02 0.35
C TYR A 57 -0.49 -9.64 -0.68
N LYS A 58 0.79 -9.97 -0.43
CA LYS A 58 1.87 -9.65 -1.38
C LYS A 58 1.67 -10.34 -2.73
N HIS A 59 1.29 -11.61 -2.70
CA HIS A 59 1.04 -12.38 -3.91
C HIS A 59 -0.20 -11.87 -4.64
N PHE A 60 -1.29 -11.61 -3.90
CA PHE A 60 -2.50 -10.99 -4.44
C PHE A 60 -2.22 -9.68 -5.15
N ARG A 61 -1.50 -8.75 -4.50
CA ARG A 61 -1.24 -7.43 -5.10
C ARG A 61 -0.35 -7.51 -6.33
N ASN A 62 0.64 -8.39 -6.33
CA ASN A 62 1.47 -8.66 -7.50
C ASN A 62 0.66 -9.21 -8.68
N MET A 63 -0.34 -10.07 -8.44
CA MET A 63 -1.20 -10.59 -9.51
C MET A 63 -2.12 -9.52 -10.07
N LEU A 64 -2.73 -8.69 -9.21
CA LEU A 64 -3.53 -7.56 -9.66
C LEU A 64 -2.71 -6.55 -10.48
N ASP A 65 -1.47 -6.28 -10.08
CA ASP A 65 -0.59 -5.38 -10.82
C ASP A 65 -0.22 -5.93 -12.21
N LYS A 66 0.03 -7.26 -12.32
CA LYS A 66 0.25 -7.95 -13.61
C LYS A 66 -1.00 -7.95 -14.50
N ALA A 67 -2.18 -8.10 -13.90
CA ALA A 67 -3.47 -8.03 -14.59
C ALA A 67 -3.89 -6.61 -14.98
N HIS A 68 -3.09 -5.59 -14.64
CA HIS A 68 -3.42 -4.18 -14.80
C HIS A 68 -4.71 -3.74 -14.07
N ILE A 69 -5.01 -4.38 -12.93
CA ILE A 69 -6.13 -4.03 -12.05
C ILE A 69 -5.62 -3.08 -10.97
N LEU A 70 -5.82 -1.77 -11.19
CA LEU A 70 -5.30 -0.68 -10.35
C LEU A 70 -6.27 -0.26 -9.23
N LEU A 71 -6.77 -1.23 -8.46
CA LEU A 71 -7.68 -0.96 -7.34
C LEU A 71 -6.91 -0.58 -6.06
N ASP A 72 -7.37 0.46 -5.37
CA ASP A 72 -6.80 0.91 -4.09
C ASP A 72 -7.17 -0.03 -2.94
N ASN A 73 -6.32 -0.08 -1.91
CA ASN A 73 -6.56 -0.87 -0.70
C ASN A 73 -7.87 -0.49 0.01
N ILE A 74 -8.26 0.79 -0.07
CA ILE A 74 -9.51 1.26 0.52
C ILE A 74 -10.69 0.60 -0.18
N VAL A 75 -10.72 0.64 -1.52
CA VAL A 75 -11.78 0.04 -2.33
C VAL A 75 -11.80 -1.49 -2.16
N LEU A 76 -10.64 -2.14 -2.20
CA LEU A 76 -10.53 -3.59 -1.97
C LEU A 76 -11.05 -3.98 -0.58
N SER A 77 -10.74 -3.21 0.46
CA SER A 77 -11.24 -3.45 1.82
C SER A 77 -12.76 -3.23 1.93
N GLN A 78 -13.30 -2.24 1.20
CA GLN A 78 -14.75 -2.00 1.15
C GLN A 78 -15.46 -3.12 0.40
N MET A 79 -14.92 -3.59 -0.71
CA MET A 79 -15.46 -4.74 -1.43
C MET A 79 -15.46 -6.00 -0.56
N ALA A 80 -14.38 -6.26 0.18
CA ALA A 80 -14.35 -7.40 1.11
C ALA A 80 -15.45 -7.35 2.18
N ILE A 81 -15.81 -6.15 2.66
CA ILE A 81 -16.84 -5.96 3.70
C ILE A 81 -18.26 -5.99 3.12
N TYR A 82 -18.50 -5.23 2.04
CA TYR A 82 -19.85 -4.96 1.53
C TYR A 82 -20.24 -5.84 0.34
N GLU A 83 -19.26 -6.35 -0.41
CA GLU A 83 -19.46 -7.16 -1.61
C GLU A 83 -18.56 -8.42 -1.61
N PRO A 84 -18.76 -9.35 -0.65
CA PRO A 84 -17.86 -10.48 -0.46
C PRO A 84 -17.77 -11.39 -1.70
N ARG A 85 -18.86 -11.49 -2.48
CA ARG A 85 -18.88 -12.28 -3.73
C ARG A 85 -17.98 -11.68 -4.81
N THR A 86 -18.01 -10.36 -4.98
CA THR A 86 -17.15 -9.67 -5.95
C THR A 86 -15.68 -9.79 -5.55
N PHE A 87 -15.40 -9.64 -4.25
CA PHE A 87 -14.05 -9.82 -3.71
C PHE A 87 -13.54 -11.24 -3.93
N GLN A 88 -14.38 -12.24 -3.67
CA GLN A 88 -14.07 -13.65 -3.89
C GLN A 88 -13.74 -13.95 -5.37
N SER A 89 -14.47 -13.37 -6.33
CA SER A 89 -14.15 -13.53 -7.76
C SER A 89 -12.78 -12.94 -8.12
N LEU A 90 -12.38 -11.82 -7.51
CA LEU A 90 -11.03 -11.26 -7.69
C LEU A 90 -9.94 -12.16 -7.10
N VAL A 91 -10.20 -12.76 -5.93
CA VAL A 91 -9.26 -13.70 -5.31
C VAL A 91 -9.11 -14.94 -6.18
N ALA A 92 -10.21 -15.49 -6.72
CA ALA A 92 -10.17 -16.63 -7.62
C ALA A 92 -9.33 -16.34 -8.88
N LEU A 93 -9.57 -15.19 -9.53
CA LEU A 93 -8.74 -14.71 -10.64
C LEU A 93 -7.25 -14.66 -10.26
N ALA A 94 -6.92 -14.05 -9.12
CA ALA A 94 -5.54 -13.89 -8.68
C ALA A 94 -4.87 -15.24 -8.34
N LYS A 95 -5.61 -16.21 -7.81
CA LYS A 95 -5.10 -17.57 -7.54
C LYS A 95 -4.79 -18.32 -8.83
N GLU A 96 -5.69 -18.30 -9.79
CA GLU A 96 -5.47 -18.91 -11.11
C GLU A 96 -4.27 -18.27 -11.82
N MET A 97 -4.15 -16.94 -11.76
CA MET A 97 -2.98 -16.24 -12.28
C MET A 97 -1.69 -16.64 -11.57
N ALA A 98 -1.72 -16.81 -10.25
CA ALA A 98 -0.55 -17.23 -9.48
C ALA A 98 -0.12 -18.66 -9.81
N ILE A 99 -1.08 -19.56 -10.04
CA ILE A 99 -0.82 -20.94 -10.49
C ILE A 99 -0.18 -20.92 -11.87
N LYS A 100 -0.72 -20.15 -12.82
CA LYS A 100 -0.13 -19.97 -14.16
C LYS A 100 1.27 -19.35 -14.12
N ASP A 101 1.54 -18.43 -13.18
CA ASP A 101 2.87 -17.83 -12.94
C ASP A 101 3.87 -18.80 -12.24
N GLY A 102 3.45 -20.04 -11.95
CA GLY A 102 4.29 -21.08 -11.33
C GLY A 102 4.45 -20.94 -9.81
N ARG A 103 3.59 -20.18 -9.13
CA ARG A 103 3.63 -20.01 -7.68
C ARG A 103 2.79 -21.07 -6.98
N SER A 104 3.27 -21.59 -5.85
CA SER A 104 2.52 -22.52 -5.03
C SER A 104 1.40 -21.78 -4.28
N VAL A 105 0.15 -22.04 -4.67
CA VAL A 105 -1.04 -21.60 -3.95
C VAL A 105 -1.67 -22.81 -3.26
N VAL A 106 -2.13 -22.63 -2.03
CA VAL A 106 -2.90 -23.69 -1.35
C VAL A 106 -4.24 -23.85 -2.07
N PRO A 107 -4.55 -25.05 -2.61
CA PRO A 107 -5.80 -25.27 -3.31
C PRO A 107 -6.95 -25.34 -2.29
N ASP A 108 -7.92 -24.43 -2.43
CA ASP A 108 -9.15 -24.48 -1.64
C ASP A 108 -10.13 -25.45 -2.31
N GLN A 109 -10.73 -26.36 -1.54
CA GLN A 109 -11.70 -27.32 -2.08
C GLN A 109 -13.03 -26.66 -2.51
N GLU A 110 -13.32 -25.45 -2.01
CA GLU A 110 -14.62 -24.79 -2.19
C GLU A 110 -14.73 -23.89 -3.43
N PHE A 111 -13.63 -23.55 -4.10
CA PHE A 111 -13.63 -22.48 -5.12
C PHE A 111 -13.07 -22.94 -6.46
N LYS A 112 -13.76 -23.87 -7.12
CA LYS A 112 -13.61 -24.06 -8.57
C LYS A 112 -14.42 -23.00 -9.31
N PHE A 113 -13.94 -21.77 -9.32
CA PHE A 113 -14.36 -20.87 -10.38
C PHE A 113 -13.61 -21.31 -11.62
N GLU A 114 -14.35 -21.75 -12.64
CA GLU A 114 -13.77 -22.04 -13.96
C GLU A 114 -13.43 -20.70 -14.61
N VAL A 115 -12.34 -20.08 -14.15
CA VAL A 115 -11.86 -18.79 -14.67
C VAL A 115 -10.97 -19.08 -15.85
N HIS A 116 -11.49 -18.80 -17.05
CA HIS A 116 -10.68 -18.84 -18.25
C HIS A 116 -9.79 -17.60 -18.32
N LEU A 117 -8.48 -17.83 -18.15
CA LEU A 117 -7.47 -16.79 -18.28
C LEU A 117 -6.92 -16.78 -19.72
N ASP A 118 -7.00 -15.63 -20.38
CA ASP A 118 -6.32 -15.38 -21.65
C ASP A 118 -4.84 -15.00 -21.39
N ASP A 119 -3.96 -15.37 -22.32
CA ASP A 119 -2.52 -15.12 -22.18
C ASP A 119 -2.19 -13.61 -22.26
N SER A 120 -3.09 -12.82 -22.85
CA SER A 120 -3.01 -11.36 -22.87
C SER A 120 -3.08 -10.70 -21.48
N LEU A 121 -3.52 -11.42 -20.44
CA LEU A 121 -3.60 -10.90 -19.06
C LEU A 121 -2.25 -10.92 -18.33
N PHE A 122 -1.22 -11.56 -18.90
CA PHE A 122 0.11 -11.68 -18.30
C PHE A 122 1.04 -10.59 -18.82
N GLY A 123 0.99 -9.41 -18.19
CA GLY A 123 1.92 -8.31 -18.43
C GLY A 123 3.05 -8.23 -17.39
N GLU A 124 4.07 -7.42 -17.69
CA GLU A 124 4.92 -6.86 -16.65
C GLU A 124 4.11 -5.81 -15.86
N PRO A 125 4.22 -5.76 -14.52
CA PRO A 125 3.59 -4.72 -13.73
C PRO A 125 3.92 -3.33 -14.29
N PHE A 126 2.92 -2.43 -14.35
CA PHE A 126 3.20 -1.06 -14.78
C PHE A 126 4.30 -0.44 -13.90
N PRO A 127 5.26 0.28 -14.51
CA PRO A 127 6.29 0.95 -13.73
C PRO A 127 5.63 1.90 -12.76
N ARG A 128 6.00 1.80 -11.48
CA ARG A 128 5.50 2.71 -10.45
C ARG A 128 5.91 4.13 -10.80
N ALA A 129 5.04 5.09 -10.47
CA ALA A 129 5.34 6.50 -10.63
C ALA A 129 6.69 6.83 -9.99
N ARG A 130 7.45 7.72 -10.64
CA ARG A 130 8.80 8.12 -10.21
C ARG A 130 8.74 8.61 -8.77
N VAL A 131 9.33 7.84 -7.86
CA VAL A 131 9.43 8.22 -6.45
C VAL A 131 10.52 9.29 -6.34
N TYR A 132 10.11 10.52 -6.12
CA TYR A 132 11.03 11.57 -5.73
C TYR A 132 11.52 11.30 -4.31
N PRO A 133 12.84 11.36 -4.07
CA PRO A 133 13.35 11.13 -2.73
C PRO A 133 12.91 12.25 -1.79
N ARG A 134 12.86 11.94 -0.48
CA ARG A 134 12.11 12.73 0.52
C ARG A 134 12.72 14.11 0.81
N GLY A 135 13.95 14.36 0.40
CA GLY A 135 14.61 15.65 0.66
C GLY A 135 15.88 15.92 -0.14
N ALA A 136 16.44 17.10 0.10
CA ALA A 136 17.65 17.59 -0.55
C ALA A 136 18.85 16.66 -0.36
N ALA A 137 18.96 15.99 0.79
CA ALA A 137 20.07 15.08 1.08
C ALA A 137 20.15 13.88 0.10
N GLU A 138 19.00 13.39 -0.36
CA GLU A 138 18.93 12.25 -1.29
C GLU A 138 19.02 12.69 -2.76
N ASN A 139 18.55 13.92 -3.09
CA ASN A 139 18.54 14.48 -4.44
C ASN A 139 19.83 15.24 -4.83
N HIS A 140 20.43 15.99 -3.91
CA HIS A 140 21.56 16.90 -4.19
C HIS A 140 22.90 16.21 -3.97
N LYS A 141 23.09 15.04 -4.58
CA LYS A 141 24.36 14.29 -4.50
C LYS A 141 25.48 14.96 -5.29
N ILE A 142 25.13 15.75 -6.30
CA ILE A 142 26.08 16.44 -7.17
C ILE A 142 26.08 17.91 -6.77
N MET A 143 27.27 18.43 -6.45
CA MET A 143 27.43 19.85 -6.17
C MET A 143 27.17 20.66 -7.45
N PRO A 144 26.33 21.71 -7.41
CA PRO A 144 26.07 22.52 -8.59
C PRO A 144 27.37 23.14 -9.12
N ARG A 145 27.54 23.08 -10.44
CA ARG A 145 28.69 23.69 -11.11
C ARG A 145 28.61 25.22 -10.97
N LYS A 146 29.76 25.87 -10.83
CA LYS A 146 29.85 27.34 -10.93
C LYS A 146 29.58 27.77 -12.38
N LEU A 147 28.69 28.76 -12.55
CA LEU A 147 28.41 29.41 -13.84
C LEU A 147 29.70 30.04 -14.37
N LYS A 148 29.88 29.99 -15.69
CA LYS A 148 30.97 30.72 -16.34
C LYS A 148 30.62 32.21 -16.46
N PRO A 149 31.62 33.11 -16.58
CA PRO A 149 31.37 34.53 -16.82
C PRO A 149 30.56 34.83 -18.09
N GLU A 150 30.58 33.92 -19.07
CA GLU A 150 29.81 34.01 -20.33
C GLU A 150 28.31 33.69 -20.16
N GLU A 151 27.93 33.07 -19.02
CA GLU A 151 26.57 32.61 -18.73
C GLU A 151 25.83 33.57 -17.76
N TYR A 152 26.41 34.75 -17.49
CA TYR A 152 25.86 35.81 -16.63
C TYR A 152 25.02 36.84 -17.41
#